data_AF-A0A537VBT9-F1
#
_entry.id   AF-A0A537VBT9-F1
#
_cell.length_a   1.000
_cell.length_b   1.000
_cell.length_c   1.000
_cell.angle_alpha   90.00
_cell.angle_beta   90.00
_cell.angle_gamma   90.00
#
_symmetry.space_group_name_H-M   'P 1'
#
loop_
_entity.id
_entity.type
_entity.pdbx_description
1 polymer ?
#
loop_
_entity_poly.entity_id
_entity_poly.type
_entity_poly.pdbx_seq_one_letter_code
_entity_poly.pdbx_strand_id
1 'polypeptide(L)'
;MSVFARGARKAAISVGFSSVHFGALNPSVFRFAPPAGAIVKQTPMHLPKSATHEPPSAARSHDVRPASLITFGSGWESIYALRTAGLPRGRDTKSLREMFPYSGPLFSVRLIERGDHSWIVAGFVPQSALVLIEPQLQ
;
A
#
# COMPACT_ATOMS: atom_id res chain seq x y z
N MET A 1 5.17 -17.14 13.49
CA MET A 1 4.62 -17.43 12.15
C MET A 1 4.92 -18.88 11.80
N SER A 2 3.94 -19.61 11.27
CA SER A 2 4.10 -21.03 10.94
C SER A 2 3.55 -21.30 9.54
N VAL A 3 4.27 -22.11 8.76
CA VAL A 3 3.87 -22.51 7.40
C VAL A 3 3.58 -24.01 7.40
N PHE A 4 2.43 -24.39 6.83
CA PHE A 4 1.99 -25.78 6.74
C PHE A 4 1.97 -26.22 5.28
N ALA A 5 2.49 -27.42 5.01
CA ALA A 5 2.26 -28.07 3.73
C ALA A 5 0.81 -28.57 3.64
N ARG A 6 0.29 -28.75 2.42
CA ARG A 6 -1.08 -29.22 2.19
C ARG A 6 -1.30 -30.59 2.85
N GLY A 7 -2.29 -30.67 3.75
CA GLY A 7 -2.62 -31.90 4.49
C GLY A 7 -1.72 -32.18 5.70
N ALA A 8 -0.69 -31.37 5.95
CA ALA A 8 0.17 -31.53 7.10
C ALA A 8 -0.46 -30.94 8.36
N ARG A 9 -0.43 -31.71 9.45
CA ARG A 9 -0.91 -31.28 10.78
C ARG A 9 0.20 -30.70 11.66
N LYS A 10 1.45 -30.74 11.19
CA LYS A 10 2.62 -30.11 11.82
C LYS A 10 3.20 -29.07 10.86
N ALA A 11 3.64 -27.94 11.40
CA ALA A 11 4.25 -26.88 10.61
C ALA A 11 5.55 -27.40 9.98
N ALA A 12 5.76 -27.10 8.69
CA ALA A 12 7.00 -27.40 8.00
C ALA A 12 8.13 -26.48 8.47
N ILE A 13 7.80 -25.21 8.75
CA ILE A 13 8.70 -24.23 9.34
C ILE A 13 7.90 -23.41 10.35
N SER A 14 8.49 -23.18 11.53
CA SER A 14 7.96 -22.27 12.54
C SER A 14 9.03 -21.26 12.90
N VAL A 15 8.70 -19.97 12.84
CA VAL A 15 9.61 -18.85 13.12
C VAL A 15 9.00 -17.96 14.17
N GLY A 16 9.81 -17.55 15.15
CA GLY A 16 9.46 -16.59 16.18
C GLY A 16 10.71 -15.87 16.67
N PHE A 17 10.53 -14.69 17.28
CA PHE A 17 11.61 -13.94 17.91
C PHE A 17 11.79 -14.40 19.35
N SER A 18 13.03 -14.67 19.75
CA SER A 18 13.38 -14.86 21.17
C SER A 18 13.57 -13.53 21.90
N SER A 19 13.92 -12.47 21.17
CA SER A 19 14.08 -11.11 21.67
C SER A 19 13.91 -10.11 20.52
N VAL A 20 13.46 -8.90 20.83
CA VAL A 20 13.27 -7.81 19.86
C VAL A 20 13.87 -6.54 20.43
N HIS A 21 14.64 -5.83 19.60
CA HIS A 21 15.23 -4.53 19.93
C HIS A 21 14.84 -3.49 18.88
N PHE A 22 14.46 -2.29 19.32
CA PHE A 22 13.91 -1.22 18.47
C PHE A 22 14.84 -0.01 18.32
N GLY A 23 16.09 -0.10 18.76
CA GLY A 23 17.09 0.96 18.57
C GLY A 23 17.58 1.05 17.12
N ALA A 24 18.36 2.10 16.85
CA ALA A 24 19.03 2.26 15.56
C ALA A 24 19.97 1.08 15.29
N LEU A 25 19.81 0.45 14.13
CA LEU A 25 20.67 -0.64 13.70
C LEU A 25 21.98 -0.08 13.14
N ASN A 26 23.10 -0.71 13.47
CA ASN A 26 24.39 -0.36 12.88
C ASN A 26 24.33 -0.61 11.35
N PRO A 27 24.57 0.38 10.47
CA PRO A 27 24.47 0.23 9.03
C PRO A 27 25.31 -0.92 8.44
N SER A 28 26.39 -1.31 9.10
CA SER A 28 27.24 -2.41 8.68
C SER A 28 26.53 -3.77 8.65
N VAL A 29 25.43 -3.95 9.40
CA VAL A 29 24.63 -5.20 9.34
C VAL A 29 23.93 -5.40 7.99
N PHE A 30 23.78 -4.32 7.21
CA PHE A 30 23.17 -4.36 5.88
C PHE A 30 24.22 -4.46 4.75
N ARG A 31 25.51 -4.51 5.09
CA ARG A 31 26.59 -4.63 4.10
C ARG A 31 27.01 -6.09 3.96
N PHE A 32 26.90 -6.63 2.75
CA PHE A 32 27.49 -7.91 2.42
C PHE A 32 29.00 -7.73 2.19
N ALA A 33 29.81 -8.27 3.09
CA ALA A 33 31.26 -8.30 2.99
C ALA A 33 31.74 -9.77 3.00
N PRO A 34 32.04 -10.38 1.85
CA PRO A 34 32.51 -11.75 1.81
C PRO A 34 33.87 -11.87 2.52
N PRO A 35 34.11 -12.94 3.30
CA PRO A 35 35.41 -13.15 3.93
C PRO A 35 36.49 -13.43 2.87
N ALA A 36 37.77 -13.29 3.25
CA ALA A 36 38.88 -13.56 2.35
C ALA A 36 38.82 -15.00 1.80
N GLY A 37 39.01 -15.15 0.49
CA GLY A 37 38.93 -16.44 -0.20
C GLY A 37 37.51 -16.91 -0.56
N ALA A 38 36.46 -16.18 -0.16
CA ALA A 38 35.10 -16.52 -0.57
C ALA A 38 34.87 -16.21 -2.05
N ILE A 39 34.26 -17.18 -2.76
CA ILE A 39 33.87 -17.04 -4.16
C ILE A 39 32.42 -16.56 -4.21
N VAL A 40 32.20 -15.34 -4.71
CA VAL A 40 30.85 -14.79 -4.90
C VAL A 40 30.33 -15.23 -6.26
N LYS A 41 29.19 -15.93 -6.27
CA LYS A 41 28.47 -16.29 -7.50
C LYS A 41 27.22 -15.42 -7.61
N GLN A 42 27.13 -14.65 -8.69
CA GLN A 42 25.90 -13.94 -9.02
C GLN A 42 25.05 -14.84 -9.90
N THR A 43 23.98 -15.38 -9.31
CA THR A 43 22.98 -16.09 -10.09
C THR A 43 21.95 -15.07 -10.57
N PRO A 44 21.76 -14.88 -11.89
CA PRO A 44 20.65 -14.08 -12.38
C PRO A 44 19.37 -14.72 -11.87
N MET A 45 18.65 -14.00 -11.02
CA MET A 45 17.34 -14.43 -10.61
C MET A 45 16.44 -14.29 -11.84
N HIS A 46 16.01 -15.42 -12.39
CA HIS A 46 14.84 -15.41 -13.25
C HIS A 46 13.68 -15.04 -12.34
N LEU A 47 13.39 -13.74 -12.23
CA LEU A 47 12.09 -13.34 -11.74
C LEU A 47 11.09 -14.11 -12.61
N PRO A 48 10.03 -14.74 -12.03
CA PRO A 48 8.89 -15.07 -12.86
C PRO A 48 8.61 -13.82 -13.66
N LYS A 49 8.55 -13.91 -15.01
CA LYS A 49 8.11 -12.80 -15.85
C LYS A 49 6.95 -12.21 -15.08
N SER A 50 7.11 -10.98 -14.57
CA SER A 50 6.02 -10.28 -13.89
C SER A 50 4.83 -10.63 -14.75
N ALA A 51 3.85 -11.33 -14.19
CA ALA A 51 2.62 -11.56 -14.93
C ALA A 51 2.35 -10.19 -15.49
N THR A 52 2.41 -10.06 -16.82
CA THR A 52 2.01 -8.84 -17.47
C THR A 52 0.63 -8.72 -16.91
N HIS A 53 0.45 -7.80 -15.96
CA HIS A 53 -0.86 -7.35 -15.61
C HIS A 53 -1.29 -6.80 -16.95
N GLU A 54 -1.98 -7.65 -17.71
CA GLU A 54 -2.74 -7.22 -18.84
C GLU A 54 -3.50 -6.04 -18.25
N PRO A 55 -3.24 -4.80 -18.70
CA PRO A 55 -4.09 -3.70 -18.29
C PRO A 55 -5.50 -4.22 -18.55
N PRO A 56 -6.41 -4.19 -17.56
CA PRO A 56 -7.72 -4.81 -17.68
C PRO A 56 -8.24 -4.45 -19.06
N SER A 57 -8.41 -5.48 -19.90
CA SER A 57 -8.86 -5.33 -21.28
C SER A 57 -9.96 -4.30 -21.25
N ALA A 58 -9.79 -3.22 -22.02
CA ALA A 58 -10.59 -2.01 -21.93
C ALA A 58 -12.06 -2.40 -22.05
N ALA A 59 -12.67 -2.66 -20.89
CA ALA A 59 -14.07 -2.91 -20.74
C ALA A 59 -14.68 -1.55 -21.03
N ARG A 60 -15.13 -1.40 -22.28
CA ARG A 60 -15.92 -0.29 -22.83
C ARG A 60 -15.90 0.90 -21.90
N SER A 61 -14.94 1.78 -22.15
CA SER A 61 -14.82 3.10 -21.55
C SER A 61 -16.20 3.75 -21.43
N HIS A 62 -16.81 3.65 -20.25
CA HIS A 62 -17.50 4.79 -19.72
C HIS A 62 -16.41 5.83 -19.53
N ASP A 63 -16.54 6.98 -20.20
CA ASP A 63 -15.67 8.14 -20.08
C ASP A 63 -15.49 8.53 -18.60
N VAL A 64 -14.57 7.88 -17.91
CA VAL A 64 -14.04 8.33 -16.63
C VAL A 64 -12.82 9.15 -17.00
N ARG A 65 -13.07 10.45 -17.22
CA ARG A 65 -12.05 11.51 -17.29
C ARG A 65 -10.93 11.18 -16.29
N PRO A 66 -9.64 11.32 -16.65
CA PRO A 66 -8.55 10.95 -15.75
C PRO A 66 -8.72 11.67 -14.41
N ALA A 67 -9.13 10.91 -13.40
CA ALA A 67 -9.20 11.35 -12.03
C ALA A 67 -7.80 11.85 -11.66
N SER A 68 -7.68 13.12 -11.31
CA SER A 68 -6.41 13.73 -10.92
C SER A 68 -5.88 12.97 -9.70
N LEU A 69 -4.86 12.14 -9.88
CA LEU A 69 -4.20 11.44 -8.79
C LEU A 69 -2.99 12.27 -8.35
N ILE A 70 -3.00 12.70 -7.09
CA ILE A 70 -1.89 13.41 -6.44
C ILE A 70 -1.30 12.48 -5.41
N THR A 71 0.03 12.38 -5.36
CA THR A 71 0.76 11.58 -4.38
C THR A 71 1.60 12.52 -3.50
N PHE A 72 1.48 12.37 -2.19
CA PHE A 72 2.31 13.05 -1.20
C PHE A 72 3.21 12.04 -0.49
N GLY A 73 4.44 12.44 -0.18
CA GLY A 73 5.40 11.56 0.50
C GLY A 73 5.93 10.43 -0.40
N SER A 74 6.65 9.49 0.22
CA SER A 74 7.15 8.28 -0.46
C SER A 74 7.25 7.10 0.51
N GLY A 75 7.28 5.88 -0.03
CA GLY A 75 7.36 4.65 0.78
C GLY A 75 6.15 4.49 1.71
N TRP A 76 6.41 4.16 2.98
CA TRP A 76 5.38 3.94 4.00
C TRP A 76 4.65 5.21 4.43
N GLU A 77 5.13 6.39 4.05
CA GLU A 77 4.48 7.67 4.34
C GLU A 77 3.67 8.20 3.15
N SER A 78 3.48 7.36 2.11
CA SER A 78 2.78 7.78 0.90
C SER A 78 1.30 8.00 1.17
N ILE A 79 0.78 9.13 0.70
CA ILE A 79 -0.63 9.48 0.69
C ILE A 79 -1.07 9.68 -0.76
N TYR A 80 -2.13 9.01 -1.15
CA TYR A 80 -2.75 9.11 -2.46
C TYR A 80 -4.06 9.88 -2.34
N ALA A 81 -4.20 10.94 -3.12
CA ALA A 81 -5.43 11.73 -3.22
C ALA A 81 -5.98 11.60 -4.65
N LEU A 82 -7.14 10.97 -4.77
CA LEU A 82 -7.81 10.74 -6.04
C LEU A 82 -8.99 11.70 -6.18
N ARG A 83 -8.96 12.55 -7.21
CA ARG A 83 -10.07 13.44 -7.55
C ARG A 83 -11.17 12.66 -8.24
N THR A 84 -12.38 12.70 -7.70
CA THR A 84 -13.57 12.11 -8.31
C THR A 84 -14.64 13.17 -8.51
N ALA A 85 -15.48 13.03 -9.54
CA ALA A 85 -16.64 13.89 -9.76
C ALA A 85 -17.72 13.77 -8.65
N GLY A 86 -17.45 12.93 -7.65
CA GLY A 86 -18.32 12.60 -6.53
C GLY A 86 -18.67 11.12 -6.55
N LEU A 87 -18.92 10.55 -5.37
CA LEU A 87 -19.47 9.19 -5.29
C LEU A 87 -20.85 9.15 -5.98
N PRO A 88 -21.12 8.20 -6.90
CA PRO A 88 -22.39 8.08 -7.60
C PRO A 88 -23.55 8.11 -6.60
N ARG A 89 -24.61 8.90 -6.80
CA ARG A 89 -25.71 8.97 -5.84
C ARG A 89 -26.67 7.79 -6.06
N GLY A 90 -26.34 6.62 -5.52
CA GLY A 90 -27.15 5.39 -5.59
C GLY A 90 -27.33 4.72 -4.23
N ARG A 91 -28.23 3.74 -4.13
CA ARG A 91 -28.56 3.03 -2.87
C ARG A 91 -27.32 2.40 -2.20
N ASP A 92 -26.36 1.93 -3.00
CA ASP A 92 -25.10 1.30 -2.53
C ASP A 92 -24.06 2.32 -2.00
N THR A 93 -24.24 3.60 -2.29
CA THR A 93 -23.23 4.63 -2.00
C THR A 93 -23.41 5.36 -0.68
N LYS A 94 -24.60 5.26 -0.06
CA LYS A 94 -24.79 5.68 1.33
C LYS A 94 -23.92 4.85 2.26
N SER A 95 -23.92 3.53 2.07
CA SER A 95 -23.06 2.60 2.82
C SER A 95 -21.57 2.92 2.66
N LEU A 96 -21.14 3.29 1.44
CA LEU A 96 -19.75 3.66 1.17
C LEU A 96 -19.34 4.99 1.81
N ARG A 97 -20.22 5.99 1.82
CA ARG A 97 -19.97 7.26 2.54
C ARG A 97 -19.93 7.08 4.05
N GLU A 98 -20.77 6.21 4.59
CA GLU A 98 -20.81 5.86 6.02
C GLU A 98 -19.53 5.16 6.50
N MET A 99 -18.74 4.56 5.59
CA MET A 99 -17.45 3.97 5.91
C MET A 99 -16.32 4.99 6.13
N PHE A 100 -16.55 6.27 5.79
CA PHE A 100 -15.54 7.32 5.94
C PHE A 100 -15.87 8.27 7.10
N PRO A 101 -14.85 8.74 7.86
CA PRO A 101 -13.44 8.38 7.74
C PRO A 101 -13.15 6.96 8.27
N TYR A 102 -12.35 6.22 7.52
CA TYR A 102 -11.85 4.90 7.92
C TYR A 102 -10.45 5.03 8.54
N SER A 103 -10.25 4.44 9.72
CA SER A 103 -8.94 4.36 10.36
C SER A 103 -8.67 2.91 10.75
N GLY A 104 -7.83 2.23 9.97
CA GLY A 104 -7.42 0.86 10.21
C GLY A 104 -6.00 0.75 10.80
N PRO A 105 -5.59 -0.46 11.21
CA PRO A 105 -4.24 -0.70 11.75
C PRO A 105 -3.13 -0.57 10.70
N LEU A 106 -3.47 -0.66 9.41
CA LEU A 106 -2.50 -0.59 8.31
C LEU A 106 -2.62 0.68 7.47
N PHE A 107 -3.81 1.27 7.37
CA PHE A 107 -4.04 2.44 6.53
C PHE A 107 -5.25 3.22 7.01
N SER A 108 -5.32 4.48 6.58
CA SER A 108 -6.44 5.38 6.79
C SER A 108 -7.01 5.83 5.46
N VAL A 109 -8.32 6.08 5.41
CA VAL A 109 -8.98 6.67 4.23
C VAL A 109 -9.98 7.73 4.67
N ARG A 110 -10.07 8.83 3.92
CA ARG A 110 -11.03 9.90 4.15
C ARG A 110 -11.63 10.38 2.83
N LEU A 111 -12.89 10.77 2.89
CA LEU A 111 -13.55 11.50 1.83
C LEU A 111 -13.56 13.00 2.18
N ILE A 112 -13.10 13.84 1.27
CA ILE A 112 -13.15 15.30 1.39
C ILE A 112 -14.07 15.82 0.29
N GLU A 113 -15.19 16.42 0.67
CA GLU A 113 -16.13 17.01 -0.29
C GLU A 113 -15.72 18.47 -0.59
N ARG A 114 -15.59 18.79 -1.87
CA ARG A 114 -15.53 20.16 -2.41
C ARG A 114 -16.76 20.31 -3.30
N GLY A 115 -17.40 21.47 -3.34
CA GLY A 115 -18.76 21.61 -3.88
C GLY A 115 -18.98 20.99 -5.28
N ASP A 116 -17.96 21.02 -6.13
CA ASP A 116 -17.96 20.50 -7.50
C ASP A 116 -17.30 19.12 -7.67
N HIS A 117 -16.54 18.62 -6.68
CA HIS A 117 -15.81 17.35 -6.76
C HIS A 117 -15.45 16.79 -5.38
N SER A 118 -15.13 15.51 -5.27
CA SER A 118 -14.68 14.92 -4.00
C SER A 118 -13.27 14.37 -4.14
N TRP A 119 -12.49 14.42 -3.07
CA TRP A 119 -11.21 13.74 -2.97
C TRP A 119 -11.35 12.51 -2.10
N ILE A 120 -10.94 11.36 -2.63
CA ILE A 120 -10.68 10.17 -1.82
C ILE A 120 -9.20 10.19 -1.46
N VAL A 121 -8.91 10.31 -0.18
CA VAL A 121 -7.55 10.40 0.34
C VAL A 121 -7.24 9.14 1.14
N ALA A 122 -6.19 8.41 0.76
CA ALA A 122 -5.78 7.16 1.40
C ALA A 122 -4.27 7.11 1.64
N GLY A 123 -3.82 6.54 2.75
CA GLY A 123 -2.40 6.34 3.01
C GLY A 123 -2.12 5.41 4.19
N PHE A 124 -0.88 4.93 4.29
CA PHE A 124 -0.39 4.09 5.40
C PHE A 124 -0.04 4.93 6.64
N VAL A 125 -0.76 6.04 6.83
CA VAL A 125 -0.53 7.05 7.86
C VAL A 125 -1.79 7.21 8.72
N PRO A 126 -1.67 7.74 9.95
CA PRO A 126 -2.83 8.05 10.78
C PRO A 126 -3.75 9.11 10.13
N GLN A 127 -5.02 9.14 10.54
CA GLN A 127 -5.99 10.15 10.07
C GLN A 127 -5.51 11.59 10.24
N SER A 128 -4.74 11.90 11.28
CA SER A 128 -4.17 13.24 11.50
C SER A 128 -3.27 13.70 10.36
N ALA A 129 -2.50 12.80 9.76
CA ALA A 129 -1.65 13.10 8.62
C ALA A 129 -2.48 13.38 7.35
N LEU A 130 -3.61 12.68 7.17
CA LEU A 130 -4.52 12.94 6.06
C LEU A 130 -5.20 14.31 6.16
N VAL A 131 -5.46 14.80 7.40
CA VAL A 131 -6.01 16.16 7.62
C VAL A 131 -5.01 17.24 7.21
N LEU A 132 -3.72 17.02 7.42
CA LEU A 132 -2.68 18.01 7.09
C LEU A 132 -2.56 18.29 5.59
N ILE A 133 -2.94 17.36 4.73
CA ILE A 133 -2.89 17.55 3.28
C ILE A 133 -4.19 18.12 2.70
N GLU A 134 -5.26 18.18 3.47
CA GLU A 134 -6.54 18.74 3.02
C GLU A 134 -6.44 20.18 2.46
N PRO A 135 -5.65 21.11 3.05
CA PRO A 135 -5.46 22.45 2.49
C PRO A 135 -4.75 22.48 1.13
N GLN A 136 -4.02 21.42 0.79
CA GLN A 136 -3.26 21.31 -0.46
C GLN A 136 -4.11 20.72 -1.60
N LEU A 137 -5.29 20.17 -1.27
CA LEU A 137 -6.26 19.62 -2.22
C LEU A 137 -7.29 20.70 -2.56
N GLN A 138 -7.03 21.43 -3.65
CA GLN A 138 -7.94 22.41 -4.24
C GLN A 138 -8.81 21.81 -5.35
#